data_AF-M3DIB8-F1
#
_entry.id   AF-M3DIB8-F1
#
_cell.length_a   1.000
_cell.length_b   1.000
_cell.length_c   1.000
_cell.angle_alpha   90.00
_cell.angle_beta   90.00
_cell.angle_gamma   90.00
#
_symmetry.space_group_name_H-M   'P 1'
#
loop_
_entity.id
_entity.type
_entity.pdbx_description
1 polymer ?
#
loop_
_entity_poly.entity_id
_entity_poly.type
_entity_poly.pdbx_seq_one_letter_code
_entity_poly.pdbx_strand_id
1 'polypeptide(L)'
;MERMPYTTDLSDEQWALIEPLVTAWKQERVARSATGAPGSCDLREVVNALLYQNRTGCQWRLLPHDLPAWSAVFYYFTLWRQDGLDQRIQEILRCQVRERSRRLEDPSLVIIDTQSVRVAPGCRRRRRDWTRTRRRPAGSVDSPSTCWA
;
A
#
# COMPACT_ATOMS: atom_id res chain seq x y z
N MET A 1 16.13 1.31 20.66
CA MET A 1 15.28 0.85 21.78
C MET A 1 14.84 -0.54 21.38
N GLU A 2 15.44 -1.57 21.98
CA GLU A 2 15.15 -2.96 21.59
C GLU A 2 13.82 -3.37 22.22
N ARG A 3 12.78 -3.46 21.39
CA ARG A 3 11.50 -4.08 21.76
C ARG A 3 11.50 -5.55 21.35
N MET A 4 10.67 -6.35 22.00
CA MET A 4 10.43 -7.72 21.54
C MET A 4 9.78 -7.68 20.14
N PRO A 5 10.31 -8.43 19.16
CA PRO A 5 9.76 -8.43 17.82
C PRO A 5 8.39 -9.11 17.81
N TYR A 6 7.46 -8.56 17.02
CA TYR A 6 6.21 -9.22 16.70
C TYR A 6 6.43 -10.25 15.60
N THR A 7 5.55 -11.24 15.52
CA THR A 7 5.52 -12.21 14.41
C THR A 7 5.21 -11.58 13.05
N THR A 8 4.72 -10.32 13.05
CA THR A 8 4.45 -9.51 11.87
C THR A 8 5.63 -8.65 11.42
N ASP A 9 6.71 -8.59 12.21
CA ASP A 9 7.85 -7.75 11.91
C ASP A 9 8.66 -8.33 10.75
N LEU A 10 9.30 -7.45 9.98
CA LEU A 10 10.14 -7.84 8.86
C LEU A 10 11.46 -8.42 9.35
N SER A 11 11.81 -9.58 8.80
CA SER A 11 13.19 -10.07 8.84
C SER A 11 14.13 -9.12 8.09
N ASP A 12 15.41 -9.16 8.43
CA ASP A 12 16.42 -8.32 7.77
C ASP A 12 16.50 -8.57 6.26
N GLU A 13 16.33 -9.83 5.84
CA GLU A 13 16.31 -10.20 4.42
C GLU A 13 15.12 -9.58 3.68
N GLN A 14 13.93 -9.59 4.30
CA GLN A 14 12.75 -8.96 3.71
C GLN A 14 12.86 -7.44 3.69
N TRP A 15 13.47 -6.86 4.75
CA TRP A 15 13.73 -5.43 4.80
C TRP A 15 14.67 -5.00 3.68
N ALA A 16 15.75 -5.74 3.42
CA ALA A 16 16.71 -5.43 2.37
C ALA A 16 16.09 -5.31 0.96
N LEU A 17 14.96 -5.96 0.71
CA LEU A 17 14.23 -5.86 -0.57
C LEU A 17 13.45 -4.55 -0.71
N ILE A 18 12.93 -4.02 0.40
CA ILE A 18 12.02 -2.86 0.42
C ILE A 18 12.78 -1.58 0.78
N GLU A 19 13.83 -1.69 1.58
CA GLU A 19 14.67 -0.60 2.06
C GLU A 19 15.15 0.35 0.95
N PRO A 20 15.61 -0.10 -0.23
CA PRO A 20 16.07 0.81 -1.27
C PRO A 20 14.94 1.73 -1.77
N LEU A 21 13.72 1.21 -1.90
CA LEU A 21 12.55 1.98 -2.35
C LEU A 21 12.15 3.02 -1.31
N VAL A 22 12.14 2.63 -0.04
CA VAL A 22 11.79 3.49 1.09
C VAL A 22 12.84 4.59 1.29
N THR A 23 14.12 4.25 1.13
CA THR A 23 15.24 5.19 1.22
C THR A 23 15.24 6.17 0.07
N ALA A 24 15.04 5.71 -1.17
CA ALA A 24 14.92 6.57 -2.35
C ALA A 24 13.75 7.56 -2.19
N TRP A 25 12.59 7.07 -1.75
CA TRP A 25 11.43 7.93 -1.45
C TRP A 25 11.76 8.98 -0.37
N LYS A 26 12.46 8.58 0.70
CA LYS A 26 12.86 9.51 1.77
C LYS A 26 13.77 10.61 1.24
N GLN A 27 14.76 10.26 0.41
CA GLN A 27 15.70 11.21 -0.19
C GLN A 27 14.99 12.21 -1.11
N GLU A 28 14.11 11.71 -1.98
CA GLU A 28 13.30 12.56 -2.87
C GLU A 28 12.42 13.52 -2.06
N ARG A 29 11.81 13.04 -0.99
CA ARG A 29 10.97 13.87 -0.11
C ARG A 29 11.78 14.94 0.61
N VAL A 30 12.99 14.61 1.09
CA VAL A 30 13.90 15.59 1.70
C VAL A 30 14.27 16.68 0.70
N ALA A 31 14.57 16.31 -0.54
CA ALA A 31 14.88 17.26 -1.60
C ALA A 31 13.69 18.18 -1.94
N ARG A 32 12.45 17.68 -1.86
CA ARG A 32 11.22 18.48 -2.04
C ARG A 32 10.84 19.33 -0.84
N SER A 33 11.38 19.03 0.35
CA SER A 33 11.00 19.71 1.60
C SER A 33 11.74 21.03 1.73
N ALA A 34 10.99 22.12 1.95
CA ALA A 34 11.57 23.46 2.17
C ALA A 34 12.53 23.52 3.38
N THR A 35 12.36 22.63 4.36
CA THR A 35 13.19 22.56 5.56
C THR A 35 14.36 21.60 5.41
N GLY A 36 14.38 20.73 4.39
CA GLY A 36 15.42 19.70 4.20
C GLY A 36 15.53 18.66 5.32
N ALA A 37 14.64 18.68 6.31
CA ALA A 37 14.73 17.81 7.47
C ALA A 37 14.17 16.40 7.17
N PRO A 38 14.94 15.32 7.36
CA PRO A 38 14.53 13.95 7.01
C PRO A 38 13.46 13.34 7.92
N GLY A 39 13.07 14.03 9.00
CA GLY A 39 12.24 13.45 10.05
C GLY A 39 13.01 12.42 10.88
N SER A 40 12.75 12.39 12.19
CA SER A 40 13.47 11.53 13.16
C SER A 40 12.95 10.10 13.21
N CYS A 41 11.87 9.77 12.50
CA CYS A 41 11.25 8.45 12.60
C CYS A 41 12.06 7.39 11.83
N ASP A 42 12.28 6.25 12.48
CA ASP A 42 12.80 5.06 11.83
C ASP A 42 11.73 4.49 10.89
N LEU A 43 12.06 4.43 9.60
CA LEU A 43 11.12 3.98 8.57
C LEU A 43 10.89 2.47 8.64
N ARG A 44 11.84 1.68 9.13
CA ARG A 44 11.65 0.25 9.33
C ARG A 44 10.55 -0.01 10.36
N GLU A 45 10.61 0.69 11.49
CA GLU A 45 9.59 0.60 12.52
C GLU A 45 8.22 1.10 12.05
N VAL A 46 8.17 2.10 11.17
CA VAL A 46 6.91 2.52 10.52
C VAL A 46 6.35 1.39 9.64
N VAL A 47 7.17 0.69 8.86
CA VAL A 47 6.71 -0.46 8.07
C VAL A 47 6.23 -1.59 8.97
N ASN A 48 6.98 -1.93 10.02
CA ASN A 48 6.59 -2.95 11.00
C ASN A 48 5.22 -2.61 11.63
N ALA A 49 5.01 -1.36 12.03
CA ALA A 49 3.73 -0.90 12.56
C ALA A 49 2.58 -1.03 11.55
N LEU A 50 2.82 -0.73 10.28
CA LEU A 50 1.83 -0.89 9.21
C LEU A 50 1.47 -2.36 8.96
N LEU A 51 2.46 -3.26 9.00
CA LEU A 51 2.23 -4.70 8.86
C LEU A 51 1.45 -5.26 10.04
N TYR A 52 1.79 -4.85 11.27
CA TYR A 52 1.02 -5.20 12.46
C TYR A 52 -0.44 -4.75 12.35
N GLN A 53 -0.66 -3.48 11.99
CA GLN A 53 -1.97 -2.89 11.80
C GLN A 53 -2.76 -3.60 10.69
N ASN A 54 -2.12 -3.98 9.59
CA ASN A 54 -2.75 -4.70 8.49
C ASN A 54 -3.16 -6.13 8.89
N ARG A 55 -2.27 -6.85 9.59
CA ARG A 55 -2.51 -8.23 10.00
C ARG A 55 -3.59 -8.34 11.08
N THR A 56 -3.58 -7.45 12.06
CA THR A 56 -4.51 -7.49 13.20
C THR A 56 -5.83 -6.77 12.91
N GLY A 57 -5.80 -5.74 12.06
CA GLY A 57 -6.96 -4.88 11.81
C GLY A 57 -7.39 -4.08 13.04
N CYS A 58 -6.50 -3.87 14.02
CA CYS A 58 -6.84 -3.11 15.23
C CYS A 58 -7.22 -1.64 14.89
N GLN A 59 -7.81 -0.91 15.82
CA GLN A 59 -8.03 0.53 15.56
C GLN A 59 -6.69 1.26 15.65
N TRP A 60 -6.44 2.25 14.78
CA TRP A 60 -5.20 3.03 14.80
C TRP A 60 -4.80 3.56 16.18
N ARG A 61 -5.77 3.99 17.00
CA ARG A 61 -5.53 4.49 18.36
C ARG A 61 -5.13 3.41 19.37
N LEU A 62 -5.34 2.14 19.03
CA LEU A 62 -4.99 0.96 19.81
C LEU A 62 -3.70 0.30 19.32
N LEU A 63 -2.94 0.97 18.47
CA LEU A 63 -1.60 0.52 18.10
C LEU A 63 -0.76 0.40 19.39
N PRO A 64 -0.04 -0.72 19.59
CA PRO A 64 0.84 -0.90 20.73
C PRO A 64 1.83 0.26 20.94
N HIS A 65 2.13 0.59 22.20
CA HIS A 65 2.98 1.72 22.57
C HIS A 65 4.48 1.50 22.32
N ASP A 66 4.90 0.26 22.10
CA ASP A 66 6.26 -0.11 21.71
C ASP A 66 6.54 0.18 20.23
N LEU A 67 5.51 0.30 19.40
CA LEU A 67 5.60 0.77 18.02
C LEU A 67 5.59 2.31 17.96
N PRO A 68 6.05 2.91 16.84
CA PRO A 68 5.96 4.35 16.66
C PRO A 68 4.53 4.87 16.86
N ALA A 69 4.41 6.08 17.39
CA ALA A 69 3.11 6.68 17.68
C ALA A 69 2.17 6.59 16.46
N TRP A 70 0.93 6.15 16.68
CA TRP A 70 -0.03 5.89 15.61
C TRP A 70 -0.21 7.08 14.65
N SER A 71 -0.10 8.32 15.16
CA SER A 71 -0.21 9.54 14.35
C SER A 71 0.93 9.67 13.35
N ALA A 72 2.15 9.32 13.74
CA ALA A 72 3.32 9.30 12.86
C ALA A 72 3.18 8.19 11.82
N VAL A 73 2.81 6.98 12.23
CA VAL A 73 2.60 5.84 11.33
C VAL A 73 1.52 6.18 10.29
N PHE A 74 0.39 6.73 10.74
CA PHE A 74 -0.69 7.15 9.86
C PHE A 74 -0.27 8.28 8.92
N TYR A 75 0.51 9.26 9.39
CA TYR A 75 1.08 10.31 8.56
C TYR A 75 1.91 9.72 7.41
N TYR A 76 2.90 8.86 7.70
CA TYR A 76 3.72 8.22 6.67
C TYR A 76 2.87 7.37 5.70
N PHE A 77 1.91 6.61 6.21
CA PHE A 77 0.98 5.85 5.39
C PHE A 77 0.22 6.72 4.40
N THR A 78 -0.34 7.85 4.86
CA THR A 78 -1.08 8.75 3.96
C THR A 78 -0.19 9.35 2.88
N LEU A 79 1.07 9.65 3.19
CA LEU A 79 2.03 10.14 2.22
C LEU A 79 2.41 9.08 1.19
N TRP A 80 2.70 7.86 1.64
CA TRP A 80 3.04 6.76 0.74
C TRP A 80 1.90 6.44 -0.21
N ARG A 81 0.65 6.53 0.25
CA ARG A 81 -0.53 6.38 -0.60
C ARG A 81 -0.71 7.50 -1.62
N GLN A 82 -0.32 8.73 -1.28
CA GLN A 82 -0.37 9.86 -2.20
C GLN A 82 0.73 9.79 -3.25
N ASP A 83 1.93 9.39 -2.85
CA ASP A 83 3.09 9.24 -3.73
C ASP A 83 3.07 7.89 -4.51
N GLY A 84 2.18 6.97 -4.18
CA GLY A 84 2.03 5.65 -4.83
C GLY A 84 3.11 4.63 -4.45
N LEU A 85 3.88 4.89 -3.40
CA LEU A 85 4.94 3.99 -2.92
C LEU A 85 4.36 2.66 -2.43
N ASP A 86 3.20 2.69 -1.79
CA ASP A 86 2.49 1.51 -1.30
C ASP A 86 2.15 0.54 -2.44
N GLN A 87 1.72 1.07 -3.59
CA GLN A 87 1.41 0.28 -4.78
C GLN A 87 2.67 -0.35 -5.39
N ARG A 88 3.75 0.43 -5.52
CA ARG A 88 5.04 -0.05 -6.03
C ARG A 88 5.61 -1.20 -5.18
N ILE A 89 5.58 -1.04 -3.86
CA ILE A 89 6.04 -2.09 -2.93
C ILE A 89 5.17 -3.35 -3.10
N GLN A 90 3.85 -3.21 -3.14
CA GLN A 90 2.95 -4.35 -3.32
C GLN A 90 3.15 -5.05 -4.67
N GLU A 91 3.40 -4.31 -5.74
CA GLU A 91 3.63 -4.85 -7.08
C GLU A 91 4.91 -5.70 -7.11
N ILE A 92 6.04 -5.17 -6.62
CA ILE A 92 7.31 -5.90 -6.56
C ILE A 92 7.16 -7.20 -5.74
N LEU A 93 6.52 -7.11 -4.57
CA LEU A 93 6.30 -8.29 -3.72
C LEU A 93 5.36 -9.29 -4.38
N ARG A 94 4.32 -8.84 -5.10
CA ARG A 94 3.41 -9.71 -5.85
C ARG A 94 4.15 -10.45 -6.97
N CYS A 95 4.99 -9.77 -7.75
CA CYS A 95 5.79 -10.40 -8.79
C CYS A 95 6.67 -11.50 -8.21
N GLN A 96 7.41 -11.21 -7.14
CA GLN A 96 8.29 -12.20 -6.49
C GLN A 96 7.54 -13.43 -5.97
N VAL A 97 6.38 -13.25 -5.34
CA VAL A 97 5.55 -14.37 -4.84
C VAL A 97 5.06 -15.23 -6.00
N ARG A 98 4.75 -14.62 -7.15
CA ARG A 98 4.26 -15.31 -8.34
C ARG A 98 5.36 -16.07 -9.06
N GLU A 99 6.55 -15.46 -9.21
CA GLU A 99 7.74 -16.11 -9.75
C GLU A 99 8.13 -17.33 -8.91
N ARG A 100 8.16 -17.22 -7.58
CA ARG A 100 8.40 -18.35 -6.67
C ARG A 100 7.36 -19.46 -6.83
N SER A 101 6.13 -19.10 -7.21
CA SER A 101 5.05 -20.04 -7.50
C SER A 101 5.06 -20.55 -8.94
N ARG A 102 6.08 -20.21 -9.75
CA ARG A 102 6.22 -20.52 -11.18
C ARG A 102 5.01 -20.07 -12.02
N ARG A 103 4.45 -18.91 -11.65
CA ARG A 103 3.34 -18.25 -12.37
C ARG A 103 3.89 -17.01 -13.07
N LEU A 104 3.20 -16.59 -14.14
CA LEU A 104 3.47 -15.31 -14.80
C LEU A 104 3.35 -14.15 -13.80
N GLU A 105 4.10 -13.08 -14.02
CA GLU A 105 4.05 -11.87 -13.19
C GLU A 105 2.65 -11.26 -13.16
N ASP A 106 2.03 -11.12 -14.33
CA ASP A 106 0.69 -10.55 -14.47
C ASP A 106 -0.42 -11.57 -14.22
N PRO A 107 -1.43 -11.23 -13.41
CA PRO A 107 -2.52 -12.15 -13.12
C PRO A 107 -3.43 -12.32 -14.33
N SER A 108 -3.65 -13.58 -14.71
CA SER A 108 -4.65 -13.95 -15.72
C SER A 108 -6.08 -13.65 -15.26
N LEU A 109 -6.32 -13.60 -13.94
CA LEU A 109 -7.62 -13.29 -13.35
C LEU A 109 -7.43 -12.52 -12.03
N VAL A 110 -8.20 -11.44 -11.85
CA VAL A 110 -8.30 -10.68 -10.60
C VAL A 110 -9.73 -10.76 -10.10
N ILE A 111 -9.93 -11.31 -8.90
CA ILE A 111 -11.23 -11.31 -8.21
C ILE A 111 -11.21 -10.19 -7.18
N ILE A 112 -12.11 -9.21 -7.34
CA ILE A 112 -12.29 -8.10 -6.40
C ILE A 112 -13.57 -8.36 -5.62
N ASP A 113 -13.45 -8.76 -4.36
CA ASP A 113 -14.63 -8.88 -3.48
C ASP A 113 -15.00 -7.51 -2.92
N THR A 114 -16.18 -7.01 -3.29
CA THR A 114 -16.76 -5.82 -2.66
C THR A 114 -17.97 -6.23 -1.83
N GLN A 115 -17.81 -6.20 -0.50
CA GLN A 115 -18.93 -6.42 0.39
C GLN A 115 -19.77 -5.15 0.51
N SER A 116 -21.07 -5.24 0.18
CA SER A 116 -22.05 -4.19 0.47
C SER A 116 -22.92 -4.62 1.64
N VAL A 117 -23.04 -3.74 2.65
CA VAL A 117 -23.91 -3.99 3.81
C VAL A 117 -25.24 -3.27 3.58
N ARG A 118 -26.35 -4.01 3.63
CA ARG A 118 -27.68 -3.41 3.56
C ARG A 118 -28.00 -2.74 4.91
N VAL A 119 -28.29 -1.45 4.87
CA VAL A 119 -28.70 -0.70 6.06
C VAL A 119 -30.21 -0.86 6.27
N ALA A 120 -30.66 -0.94 7.52
CA ALA A 120 -32.07 -1.09 7.88
C ALA A 120 -32.95 0.05 7.31
N PRO A 121 -34.22 -0.23 6.95
CA PRO A 121 -35.18 0.79 6.54
C PRO A 121 -35.45 1.74 7.72
N GLY A 122 -34.87 2.94 7.68
CA GLY A 122 -34.99 3.93 8.77
C GLY A 122 -33.73 4.78 8.99
N CYS A 123 -32.55 4.26 8.61
CA CYS A 123 -31.33 5.06 8.63
C CYS A 123 -31.35 6.11 7.51
N ARG A 124 -31.22 7.39 7.87
CA ARG A 124 -31.11 8.49 6.90
C ARG A 124 -29.91 8.26 5.98
N ARG A 125 -30.16 8.08 4.67
CA ARG A 125 -29.12 8.06 3.65
C ARG A 125 -28.46 9.44 3.56
N ARG A 126 -27.23 9.59 4.05
CA ARG A 126 -26.38 10.72 3.65
C ARG A 126 -25.82 10.40 2.27
N ARG A 127 -26.50 10.85 1.20
CA ARG A 127 -25.95 10.76 -0.17
C ARG A 127 -24.65 11.56 -0.23
N ARG A 128 -23.51 10.87 -0.29
CA ARG A 128 -22.30 11.41 -0.91
C ARG A 128 -22.25 10.82 -2.31
N ASP A 129 -22.57 11.66 -3.29
CA ASP A 129 -22.50 11.29 -4.69
C ASP A 129 -21.02 11.21 -5.10
N TRP A 130 -20.53 10.01 -5.38
CA TRP A 130 -19.14 9.76 -5.79
C TRP A 130 -19.02 9.49 -7.29
N THR A 131 -20.09 9.65 -8.08
CA THR A 131 -20.06 9.26 -9.49
C THR A 131 -19.97 10.46 -10.43
N ARG A 132 -18.75 10.79 -10.84
CA ARG A 132 -18.50 11.32 -12.19
C ARG A 132 -17.14 10.88 -12.73
N THR A 133 -17.10 9.68 -13.31
CA THR A 133 -16.11 9.34 -14.34
C THR A 133 -16.87 8.95 -15.61
N ARG A 134 -16.61 9.72 -16.68
CA ARG A 134 -17.22 9.59 -18.00
C ARG A 134 -16.94 8.19 -18.57
N ARG A 135 -17.99 7.46 -18.97
CA ARG A 135 -17.86 6.32 -19.88
C ARG A 135 -17.35 6.82 -21.23
N ARG A 136 -16.27 6.25 -21.76
CA ARG A 136 -16.00 6.24 -23.21
C ARG A 136 -16.85 5.13 -23.84
N PRO A 137 -17.45 5.33 -25.03
CA PRO A 137 -18.21 4.28 -25.68
C PRO A 137 -17.27 3.18 -26.19
N ALA A 138 -17.76 1.94 -26.11
CA ALA A 138 -17.12 0.76 -26.69
C ALA A 138 -17.17 0.83 -28.22
N GLY A 139 -16.03 0.59 -28.87
CA GLY A 139 -15.89 0.37 -30.30
C GLY A 139 -15.17 -0.96 -30.52
N SER A 140 -15.71 -1.74 -31.45
CA SER A 140 -15.46 -3.12 -31.83
C SER A 140 -14.01 -3.56 -32.06
N VAL A 141 -13.82 -4.87 -31.82
CA VAL A 141 -12.73 -5.74 -32.26
C VAL A 141 -12.48 -5.62 -33.76
N ASP A 142 -11.21 -5.55 -34.17
CA ASP A 142 -10.68 -6.27 -35.32
C ASP A 142 -9.15 -6.43 -35.18
N SER A 143 -8.70 -7.69 -35.09
CA SER A 143 -7.31 -8.06 -35.40
C SER A 143 -7.13 -8.08 -36.92
N PRO A 144 -5.94 -7.73 -37.42
CA PRO A 144 -5.07 -8.82 -37.86
C PRO A 144 -3.57 -8.60 -37.57
N SER A 145 -2.92 -9.71 -37.28
CA SER A 145 -1.59 -10.14 -37.77
C SER A 145 -0.63 -9.06 -38.27
N THR A 146 0.59 -9.00 -37.73
CA THR A 146 1.81 -9.58 -38.36
C THR A 146 3.10 -9.07 -37.69
N CYS A 147 3.97 -10.03 -37.40
CA CYS A 147 5.42 -10.09 -37.21
C CYS A 147 6.33 -8.83 -37.23
N TRP A 148 7.26 -8.86 -36.27
CA TRP A 148 8.72 -8.58 -36.36
C TRP A 148 9.25 -7.52 -37.33
N ALA A 149 9.97 -6.55 -36.76
CA ALA A 149 11.29 -6.09 -37.20
C ALA A 149 12.07 -5.57 -35.97
#